data_AF-A0A660QPT9-F1
#
_entry.id   AF-A0A660QPT9-F1
#
_cell.length_a   1.000
_cell.length_b   1.000
_cell.length_c   1.000
_cell.angle_alpha   90.00
_cell.angle_beta   90.00
_cell.angle_gamma   90.00
#
_symmetry.space_group_name_H-M   'P 1'
#
loop_
_entity.id
_entity.type
_entity.pdbx_description
1 polymer ?
#
loop_
_entity_poly.entity_id
_entity_poly.type
_entity_poly.pdbx_seq_one_letter_code
_entity_poly.pdbx_strand_id
1 'polypeptide(L)'
;MRKTGWTVFVVLLGIAAGVRAQSAGVNHPATDDLDRKLPTYEEVGDIQTNKVVAMFYWTWHAGHSTRGKDFDLSKILEHNPEMANDWDHPLWKRFTGSGSFFWTGPLFDYYDGKDKWVIRKQLEMLSAAGVDVLFYDATNGDYVWKEGYEAVAEVMAEARVEGVEVPQFAFMLNFNASTNTASSLAQLYNELYKPGKYRESWFMWEGKPAIMAYPESMDLAGVPPETKAKADEIKAFFTFRPGQSTYDTGPRQDDHWGWSENYPQHGYVQKESGGYELMPVAIAQNWS
;
A
#
# COMPACT_ATOMS: atom_id res chain seq x y z
N MET A 1 62.93 -4.75 29.02
CA MET A 1 62.24 -5.14 27.78
C MET A 1 60.75 -5.30 28.08
N ARG A 2 59.94 -4.31 27.67
CA ARG A 2 58.48 -4.31 27.82
C ARG A 2 57.87 -5.15 26.68
N LYS A 3 56.99 -6.10 26.99
CA LYS A 3 56.07 -6.68 26.01
C LYS A 3 54.68 -6.08 26.27
N THR A 4 54.31 -5.15 25.42
CA THR A 4 52.98 -4.55 25.29
C THR A 4 52.07 -5.56 24.60
N GLY A 5 51.07 -6.10 25.32
CA GLY A 5 49.96 -6.83 24.71
C GLY A 5 48.93 -5.83 24.21
N TRP A 6 48.66 -5.82 22.91
CA TRP A 6 47.58 -5.05 22.32
C TRP A 6 46.29 -5.88 22.42
N THR A 7 45.35 -5.43 23.25
CA THR A 7 43.98 -5.94 23.25
C THR A 7 43.23 -5.23 22.12
N VAL A 8 42.97 -5.94 21.02
CA VAL A 8 42.08 -5.46 19.96
C VAL A 8 40.64 -5.62 20.44
N PHE A 9 39.99 -4.48 20.75
CA PHE A 9 38.54 -4.43 20.92
C PHE A 9 37.91 -4.45 19.52
N VAL A 10 37.33 -5.58 19.14
CA VAL A 10 36.46 -5.66 17.95
C VAL A 10 35.10 -5.14 18.38
N VAL A 11 34.78 -3.89 18.00
CA VAL A 11 33.41 -3.37 18.05
C VAL A 11 32.68 -3.92 16.83
N LEU A 12 31.88 -4.97 17.04
CA LEU A 12 30.88 -5.38 16.05
C LEU A 12 29.75 -4.35 16.06
N LEU A 13 29.88 -3.33 15.20
CA LEU A 13 28.76 -2.51 14.78
C LEU A 13 27.82 -3.39 13.96
N GLY A 14 26.88 -4.05 14.64
CA GLY A 14 25.76 -4.71 14.01
C GLY A 14 24.84 -3.65 13.40
N ILE A 15 25.05 -3.30 12.14
CA ILE A 15 23.99 -2.71 11.31
C ILE A 15 23.02 -3.85 11.00
N ALA A 16 22.11 -4.11 11.93
CA ALA A 16 20.93 -4.92 11.66
C ALA A 16 19.82 -4.00 11.16
N ALA A 17 20.02 -3.42 9.98
CA ALA A 17 18.91 -2.95 9.15
C ALA A 17 18.79 -3.93 7.97
N GLY A 18 18.65 -5.21 8.30
CA GLY A 18 18.16 -6.18 7.35
C GLY A 18 16.68 -5.85 7.14
N VAL A 19 16.30 -5.51 5.92
CA VAL A 19 14.94 -5.76 5.44
C VAL A 19 14.58 -7.15 5.93
N ARG A 20 13.60 -7.28 6.84
CA ARG A 20 13.11 -8.61 7.23
C ARG A 20 12.44 -9.16 5.97
N ALA A 21 13.20 -9.96 5.23
CA ALA A 21 12.73 -10.62 4.04
C ALA A 21 11.68 -11.67 4.42
N GLN A 22 10.49 -11.48 3.86
CA GLN A 22 9.43 -12.44 3.52
C GLN A 22 9.07 -13.53 4.54
N SER A 23 7.80 -13.48 4.96
CA SER A 23 7.01 -14.71 5.12
C SER A 23 6.97 -15.39 3.75
N ALA A 24 7.40 -16.64 3.65
CA ALA A 24 7.40 -17.44 2.41
C ALA A 24 6.02 -17.61 1.75
N GLY A 25 4.97 -17.02 2.33
CA GLY A 25 3.60 -17.38 2.09
C GLY A 25 3.34 -18.84 2.44
N VAL A 26 2.10 -19.26 2.32
CA VAL A 26 1.72 -20.66 2.30
C VAL A 26 1.49 -21.00 0.83
N ASN A 27 2.37 -21.82 0.26
CA ASN A 27 2.30 -22.29 -1.13
C ASN A 27 1.14 -23.28 -1.33
N HIS A 28 -0.08 -22.81 -1.13
CA HIS A 28 -1.28 -23.57 -1.39
C HIS A 28 -1.60 -23.55 -2.88
N PRO A 29 -1.90 -24.71 -3.51
CA PRO A 29 -2.43 -24.72 -4.85
C PRO A 29 -3.76 -23.97 -4.86
N ALA A 30 -3.92 -23.03 -5.79
CA ALA A 30 -5.19 -22.34 -6.01
C ALA A 30 -5.64 -22.49 -7.46
N THR A 31 -6.94 -22.55 -7.65
CA THR A 31 -7.62 -22.55 -8.94
C THR A 31 -8.75 -21.54 -8.84
N ASP A 32 -8.86 -20.64 -9.80
CA ASP A 32 -9.95 -19.67 -9.82
C ASP A 32 -11.19 -20.20 -10.57
N ASP A 33 -12.25 -19.40 -10.58
CA ASP A 33 -13.55 -19.76 -11.19
C ASP A 33 -13.50 -19.93 -12.72
N LEU A 34 -12.37 -19.57 -13.36
CA LEU A 34 -12.11 -19.79 -14.79
C LEU A 34 -11.19 -20.99 -15.03
N ASP A 35 -11.03 -21.87 -14.03
CA ASP A 35 -10.15 -23.04 -14.02
C ASP A 35 -8.66 -22.72 -14.22
N ARG A 36 -8.23 -21.46 -14.02
CA ARG A 36 -6.83 -21.07 -14.09
C ARG A 36 -6.14 -21.47 -12.80
N LYS A 37 -4.99 -22.14 -12.92
CA LYS A 37 -4.24 -22.66 -11.76
C LYS A 37 -3.02 -21.80 -11.50
N LEU A 38 -2.70 -21.60 -10.23
CA LEU A 38 -1.39 -21.07 -9.86
C LEU A 38 -0.29 -22.02 -10.35
N PRO A 39 0.87 -21.50 -10.77
CA PRO A 39 1.98 -22.33 -11.21
C PRO A 39 2.51 -23.18 -10.05
N THR A 40 3.02 -24.37 -10.39
CA THR A 40 3.65 -25.29 -9.46
C THR A 40 5.11 -24.89 -9.19
N TYR A 41 5.70 -25.46 -8.14
CA TYR A 41 7.13 -25.29 -7.85
C TYR A 41 8.01 -25.71 -9.03
N GLU A 42 7.63 -26.74 -9.79
CA GLU A 42 8.39 -27.17 -10.99
C GLU A 42 8.42 -26.10 -12.08
N GLU A 43 7.42 -25.21 -12.14
CA GLU A 43 7.32 -24.15 -13.14
C GLU A 43 8.05 -22.86 -12.75
N VAL A 44 8.09 -22.53 -11.45
CA VAL A 44 8.64 -21.22 -10.97
C VAL A 44 9.88 -21.33 -10.09
N GLY A 45 10.18 -22.51 -9.55
CA GLY A 45 11.34 -22.77 -8.71
C GLY A 45 11.25 -22.17 -7.30
N ASP A 46 12.42 -21.88 -6.73
CA ASP A 46 12.55 -21.37 -5.37
C ASP A 46 12.04 -19.93 -5.20
N ILE A 47 11.69 -19.59 -3.96
CA ILE A 47 11.29 -18.24 -3.57
C ILE A 47 12.42 -17.25 -3.86
N GLN A 48 12.06 -16.16 -4.54
CA GLN A 48 12.98 -15.08 -4.88
C GLN A 48 13.10 -14.09 -3.72
N THR A 49 14.00 -14.37 -2.78
CA THR A 49 14.16 -13.60 -1.53
C THR A 49 14.67 -12.17 -1.70
N ASN A 50 14.99 -11.76 -2.93
CA ASN A 50 15.43 -10.40 -3.29
C ASN A 50 14.31 -9.57 -3.95
N LYS A 51 13.07 -10.04 -3.88
CA LYS A 51 11.88 -9.35 -4.38
C LYS A 51 11.00 -8.91 -3.20
N VAL A 52 10.21 -7.87 -3.44
CA VAL A 52 9.23 -7.34 -2.50
C VAL A 52 7.88 -7.31 -3.21
N VAL A 53 6.85 -7.87 -2.57
CA VAL A 53 5.47 -7.82 -3.06
C VAL A 53 4.73 -6.73 -2.32
N ALA A 54 4.47 -5.61 -3.02
CA ALA A 54 3.67 -4.51 -2.51
C ALA A 54 2.22 -4.63 -3.00
N MET A 55 1.26 -4.34 -2.14
CA MET A 55 -0.16 -4.38 -2.47
C MET A 55 -0.84 -3.06 -2.12
N PHE A 56 -1.60 -2.53 -3.07
CA PHE A 56 -2.51 -1.41 -2.85
C PHE A 56 -3.60 -1.79 -1.84
N TYR A 57 -3.86 -0.93 -0.85
CA TYR A 57 -4.75 -1.24 0.27
C TYR A 57 -5.58 -0.04 0.70
N TRP A 58 -6.90 -0.22 0.87
CA TRP A 58 -7.80 0.85 1.30
C TRP A 58 -7.94 0.92 2.81
N THR A 59 -7.79 2.13 3.37
CA THR A 59 -8.03 2.43 4.79
C THR A 59 -9.22 3.38 4.99
N TRP A 60 -9.89 3.79 3.92
CA TRP A 60 -10.99 4.77 3.96
C TRP A 60 -12.32 4.20 4.45
N HIS A 61 -12.46 2.87 4.54
CA HIS A 61 -13.66 2.18 5.06
C HIS A 61 -13.90 2.37 6.57
N ALA A 62 -13.16 3.26 7.23
CA ALA A 62 -13.39 3.57 8.64
C ALA A 62 -14.80 4.16 8.85
N GLY A 63 -15.63 3.48 9.64
CA GLY A 63 -17.02 3.87 9.89
C GLY A 63 -18.00 3.47 8.80
N HIS A 64 -17.60 2.66 7.81
CA HIS A 64 -18.45 2.22 6.70
C HIS A 64 -19.74 1.55 7.20
N SER A 65 -19.63 0.67 8.20
CA SER A 65 -20.75 -0.03 8.84
C SER A 65 -21.81 0.90 9.48
N THR A 66 -21.43 2.14 9.76
CA THR A 66 -22.28 3.14 10.42
C THR A 66 -22.80 4.23 9.49
N ARG A 67 -22.21 4.35 8.28
CA ARG A 67 -22.40 5.51 7.39
C ARG A 67 -23.15 5.19 6.10
N GLY A 68 -23.31 3.92 5.74
CA GLY A 68 -23.92 3.56 4.47
C GLY A 68 -24.74 2.29 4.49
N LYS A 69 -25.52 2.11 3.43
CA LYS A 69 -26.08 0.81 3.06
C LYS A 69 -25.14 0.14 2.08
N ASP A 70 -25.03 -1.17 2.17
CA ASP A 70 -24.23 -1.95 1.24
C ASP A 70 -25.10 -2.63 0.20
N PHE A 71 -24.63 -2.58 -1.04
CA PHE A 71 -25.35 -3.08 -2.20
C PHE A 71 -24.50 -4.09 -2.96
N ASP A 72 -25.01 -5.31 -3.07
CA ASP A 72 -24.43 -6.41 -3.85
C ASP A 72 -24.91 -6.30 -5.31
N LEU A 73 -24.04 -5.84 -6.21
CA LEU A 73 -24.37 -5.65 -7.62
C LEU A 73 -24.75 -6.97 -8.28
N SER A 74 -24.08 -8.07 -7.96
CA SER A 74 -24.38 -9.38 -8.54
C SER A 74 -25.84 -9.80 -8.27
N LYS A 75 -26.34 -9.59 -7.05
CA LYS A 75 -27.73 -9.89 -6.67
C LYS A 75 -28.74 -8.91 -7.26
N ILE A 76 -28.38 -7.63 -7.37
CA ILE A 76 -29.23 -6.61 -8.01
C ILE A 76 -29.45 -6.95 -9.49
N LEU A 77 -28.36 -7.31 -10.16
CA LEU A 77 -28.32 -7.56 -11.60
C LEU A 77 -28.80 -8.97 -11.99
N GLU A 78 -28.77 -9.95 -11.08
CA GLU A 78 -29.25 -11.33 -11.32
C GLU A 78 -30.64 -11.38 -11.97
N HIS A 79 -31.54 -10.49 -11.54
CA HIS A 79 -32.92 -10.43 -12.03
C HIS A 79 -33.18 -9.23 -12.96
N ASN A 80 -32.19 -8.36 -13.18
CA ASN A 80 -32.33 -7.12 -13.96
C ASN A 80 -31.02 -6.82 -14.74
N PRO A 81 -30.52 -7.74 -15.58
CA PRO A 81 -29.22 -7.59 -16.24
C PRO A 81 -29.16 -6.38 -17.19
N GLU A 82 -30.29 -5.92 -17.70
CA GLU A 82 -30.42 -4.72 -18.53
C GLU A 82 -29.96 -3.45 -17.81
N MET A 83 -30.00 -3.42 -16.48
CA MET A 83 -29.56 -2.28 -15.67
C MET A 83 -28.05 -2.01 -15.80
N ALA A 84 -27.23 -3.03 -16.09
CA ALA A 84 -25.77 -2.92 -16.06
C ALA A 84 -25.21 -1.89 -17.05
N ASN A 85 -25.89 -1.70 -18.18
CA ASN A 85 -25.48 -0.78 -19.24
C ASN A 85 -26.44 0.39 -19.45
N ASP A 86 -27.39 0.59 -18.52
CA ASP A 86 -28.36 1.68 -18.55
C ASP A 86 -28.27 2.49 -17.24
N TRP A 87 -27.50 3.57 -17.29
CA TRP A 87 -27.31 4.49 -16.17
C TRP A 87 -28.63 5.13 -15.70
N ASP A 88 -29.56 5.38 -16.62
CA ASP A 88 -30.83 6.06 -16.33
C ASP A 88 -31.97 5.08 -16.02
N HIS A 89 -31.67 3.77 -15.95
CA HIS A 89 -32.68 2.75 -15.70
C HIS A 89 -33.48 3.08 -14.42
N PRO A 90 -34.83 3.10 -14.48
CA PRO A 90 -35.65 3.58 -13.36
C PRO A 90 -35.48 2.76 -12.09
N LEU A 91 -35.05 1.50 -12.20
CA LEU A 91 -34.76 0.65 -11.05
C LEU A 91 -33.51 1.05 -10.27
N TRP A 92 -32.63 1.91 -10.80
CA TRP A 92 -31.53 2.50 -10.02
C TRP A 92 -32.04 3.45 -8.93
N LYS A 93 -33.23 4.05 -9.12
CA LYS A 93 -33.79 5.07 -8.20
C LYS A 93 -33.94 4.59 -6.75
N ARG A 94 -34.12 3.27 -6.52
CA ARG A 94 -34.22 2.69 -5.17
C ARG A 94 -32.87 2.58 -4.44
N PHE A 95 -31.76 2.80 -5.15
CA PHE A 95 -30.40 2.72 -4.63
C PHE A 95 -29.71 4.10 -4.54
N THR A 96 -30.48 5.20 -4.64
CA THR A 96 -29.98 6.60 -4.70
C THR A 96 -29.60 7.22 -3.35
N GLY A 97 -29.31 6.40 -2.33
CA GLY A 97 -28.83 6.84 -1.02
C GLY A 97 -27.30 6.87 -0.91
N SER A 98 -26.79 7.39 0.21
CA SER A 98 -25.39 7.22 0.62
C SER A 98 -25.11 5.75 0.94
N GLY A 99 -24.88 4.94 -0.09
CA GLY A 99 -24.53 3.54 0.02
C GLY A 99 -23.32 3.20 -0.83
N SER A 100 -22.72 2.05 -0.55
CA SER A 100 -21.57 1.55 -1.27
C SER A 100 -21.94 0.31 -2.05
N PHE A 101 -21.41 0.24 -3.27
CA PHE A 101 -21.68 -0.85 -4.19
C PHE A 101 -20.46 -1.76 -4.24
N PHE A 102 -20.73 -3.05 -4.11
CA PHE A 102 -19.75 -4.12 -4.20
C PHE A 102 -20.15 -5.03 -5.33
N TRP A 103 -19.19 -5.53 -6.12
CA TRP A 103 -19.51 -6.45 -7.21
C TRP A 103 -20.20 -7.71 -6.68
N THR A 104 -19.66 -8.30 -5.61
CA THR A 104 -20.19 -9.46 -4.88
C THR A 104 -19.98 -9.26 -3.37
N GLY A 105 -20.66 -10.07 -2.57
CA GLY A 105 -20.44 -10.11 -1.11
C GLY A 105 -19.00 -10.50 -0.74
N PRO A 106 -18.25 -9.64 -0.02
CA PRO A 106 -16.88 -9.95 0.41
C PRO A 106 -16.85 -11.04 1.48
N LEU A 107 -15.70 -11.72 1.63
CA LEU A 107 -15.50 -12.85 2.56
C LEU A 107 -15.88 -12.53 4.02
N PHE A 108 -15.58 -11.31 4.48
CA PHE A 108 -15.86 -10.86 5.84
C PHE A 108 -17.13 -10.00 5.94
N ASP A 109 -18.04 -10.14 4.97
CA ASP A 109 -19.23 -9.30 4.83
C ASP A 109 -18.87 -7.80 4.73
N TYR A 110 -19.85 -6.91 4.77
CA TYR A 110 -19.63 -5.46 4.67
C TYR A 110 -19.06 -4.85 5.97
N TYR A 111 -17.85 -5.27 6.31
CA TYR A 111 -17.18 -4.95 7.57
C TYR A 111 -16.84 -3.45 7.73
N ASP A 112 -16.71 -3.00 8.97
CA ASP A 112 -16.12 -1.69 9.26
C ASP A 112 -14.60 -1.74 9.13
N GLY A 113 -14.01 -0.77 8.44
CA GLY A 113 -12.55 -0.69 8.26
C GLY A 113 -11.74 -0.54 9.55
N LYS A 114 -12.38 -0.42 10.72
CA LYS A 114 -11.75 -0.40 12.05
C LYS A 114 -11.96 -1.69 12.86
N ASP A 115 -12.66 -2.69 12.32
CA ASP A 115 -12.84 -3.97 13.01
C ASP A 115 -11.50 -4.70 13.12
N LYS A 116 -10.93 -4.70 14.33
CA LYS A 116 -9.62 -5.30 14.61
C LYS A 116 -9.58 -6.80 14.32
N TRP A 117 -10.69 -7.52 14.48
CA TRP A 117 -10.72 -8.96 14.18
C TRP A 117 -10.60 -9.19 12.67
N VAL A 118 -11.33 -8.40 11.86
CA VAL A 118 -11.24 -8.49 10.40
C VAL A 118 -9.85 -8.06 9.92
N ILE A 119 -9.33 -6.93 10.41
CA ILE A 119 -7.98 -6.47 10.10
C ILE A 119 -6.95 -7.55 10.43
N ARG A 120 -7.05 -8.20 11.60
CA ARG A 120 -6.13 -9.27 11.98
C ARG A 120 -6.19 -10.43 10.98
N LYS A 121 -7.39 -10.86 10.59
CA LYS A 121 -7.55 -11.95 9.60
C LYS A 121 -7.00 -11.57 8.24
N GLN A 122 -7.21 -10.34 7.79
CA GLN A 122 -6.62 -9.84 6.55
C GLN A 122 -5.10 -9.85 6.60
N LEU A 123 -4.49 -9.33 7.67
CA LEU A 123 -3.03 -9.31 7.81
C LEU A 123 -2.43 -10.73 7.84
N GLU A 124 -3.09 -11.68 8.52
CA GLU A 124 -2.70 -13.09 8.50
C GLU A 124 -2.79 -13.68 7.08
N MET A 125 -3.90 -13.44 6.37
CA MET A 125 -4.09 -13.93 5.00
C MET A 125 -3.09 -13.33 4.01
N LEU A 126 -2.82 -12.03 4.11
CA LEU A 126 -1.88 -11.33 3.23
C LEU A 126 -0.43 -11.75 3.50
N SER A 127 -0.07 -11.95 4.76
CA SER A 127 1.22 -12.55 5.13
C SER A 127 1.36 -13.98 4.62
N ALA A 128 0.27 -14.77 4.68
CA ALA A 128 0.20 -16.10 4.08
C ALA A 128 0.21 -16.06 2.54
N ALA A 129 -0.18 -14.96 1.90
CA ALA A 129 -0.07 -14.79 0.45
C ALA A 129 1.33 -14.27 0.01
N GLY A 130 2.25 -14.04 0.96
CA GLY A 130 3.59 -13.50 0.65
C GLY A 130 3.58 -12.00 0.34
N VAL A 131 2.57 -11.26 0.81
CA VAL A 131 2.55 -9.79 0.69
C VAL A 131 3.49 -9.20 1.74
N ASP A 132 4.46 -8.41 1.28
CA ASP A 132 5.48 -7.79 2.12
C ASP A 132 5.05 -6.42 2.64
N VAL A 133 4.33 -5.65 1.82
CA VAL A 133 4.02 -4.24 2.10
C VAL A 133 2.62 -3.87 1.64
N LEU A 134 1.90 -3.12 2.48
CA LEU A 134 0.66 -2.45 2.12
C LEU A 134 0.93 -0.99 1.78
N PHE A 135 0.54 -0.57 0.58
CA PHE A 135 0.50 0.85 0.21
C PHE A 135 -0.90 1.38 0.45
N TYR A 136 -1.04 2.14 1.53
CA TYR A 136 -2.31 2.77 1.89
C TYR A 136 -2.67 3.85 0.89
N ASP A 137 -3.84 3.71 0.29
CA ASP A 137 -4.42 4.71 -0.60
C ASP A 137 -4.84 5.96 0.19
N ALA A 138 -4.19 7.08 -0.09
CA ALA A 138 -4.52 8.40 0.40
C ALA A 138 -4.44 9.42 -0.75
N THR A 139 -4.95 9.01 -1.93
CA THR A 139 -4.90 9.81 -3.16
C THR A 139 -6.06 10.79 -3.34
N ASN A 140 -7.01 10.84 -2.40
CA ASN A 140 -8.21 11.69 -2.47
C ASN A 140 -8.02 12.97 -1.65
N GLY A 141 -7.53 14.04 -2.29
CA GLY A 141 -7.36 15.32 -1.61
C GLY A 141 -6.29 15.22 -0.51
N ASP A 142 -6.58 15.74 0.68
CA ASP A 142 -5.67 15.65 1.83
C ASP A 142 -6.15 14.67 2.93
N TYR A 143 -7.07 13.77 2.57
CA TYR A 143 -7.54 12.71 3.46
C TYR A 143 -6.53 11.58 3.54
N VAL A 144 -5.86 11.47 4.69
CA VAL A 144 -4.93 10.37 4.99
C VAL A 144 -5.58 9.18 5.68
N TRP A 145 -6.89 9.22 5.94
CA TRP A 145 -7.68 8.14 6.56
C TRP A 145 -7.16 7.67 7.93
N LYS A 146 -6.87 8.63 8.81
CA LYS A 146 -6.26 8.38 10.13
C LYS A 146 -6.88 7.27 10.95
N GLU A 147 -8.20 7.29 11.13
CA GLU A 147 -8.85 6.27 11.95
C GLU A 147 -8.65 4.85 11.38
N GLY A 148 -8.60 4.71 10.05
CA GLY A 148 -8.39 3.43 9.38
C GLY A 148 -6.94 2.97 9.46
N TYR A 149 -5.96 3.81 9.09
CA TYR A 149 -4.57 3.38 9.17
C TYR A 149 -4.10 3.19 10.61
N GLU A 150 -4.60 3.95 11.59
CA GLU A 150 -4.26 3.73 13.00
C GLU A 150 -4.79 2.38 13.47
N ALA A 151 -6.03 2.00 13.10
CA ALA A 151 -6.57 0.68 13.43
C ALA A 151 -5.72 -0.45 12.83
N VAL A 152 -5.30 -0.33 11.56
CA VAL A 152 -4.42 -1.33 10.94
C VAL A 152 -3.05 -1.37 11.61
N ALA A 153 -2.45 -0.22 11.89
CA ALA A 153 -1.12 -0.13 12.49
C ALA A 153 -1.10 -0.66 13.95
N GLU A 154 -2.16 -0.45 14.71
CA GLU A 154 -2.35 -1.05 16.04
C GLU A 154 -2.35 -2.57 15.96
N VAL A 155 -3.15 -3.15 15.08
CA VAL A 155 -3.23 -4.62 14.92
C VAL A 155 -1.91 -5.19 14.41
N MET A 156 -1.20 -4.48 13.52
CA MET A 156 0.15 -4.88 13.10
C MET A 156 1.12 -4.89 14.28
N ALA A 157 1.08 -3.89 15.15
CA ALA A 157 1.95 -3.82 16.32
C ALA A 157 1.64 -4.94 17.34
N GLU A 158 0.35 -5.18 17.60
CA GLU A 158 -0.12 -6.30 18.43
C GLU A 158 0.38 -7.64 17.85
N ALA A 159 0.23 -7.86 16.55
CA ALA A 159 0.70 -9.07 15.87
C ALA A 159 2.21 -9.30 16.00
N ARG A 160 3.01 -8.24 15.83
CA ARG A 160 4.47 -8.34 15.96
C ARG A 160 4.91 -8.67 17.38
N VAL A 161 4.23 -8.14 18.40
CA VAL A 161 4.49 -8.49 19.82
C VAL A 161 4.21 -9.97 20.07
N GLU A 162 3.19 -10.52 19.42
CA GLU A 162 2.84 -11.95 19.48
C GLU A 162 3.75 -12.85 18.63
N GLY A 163 4.71 -12.27 17.90
CA GLY A 163 5.60 -13.02 16.99
C GLY A 163 4.94 -13.44 15.68
N VAL A 164 3.81 -12.83 15.32
CA VAL A 164 3.16 -13.03 14.01
C VAL A 164 3.75 -12.05 13.01
N GLU A 165 4.33 -12.60 11.94
CA GLU A 165 4.81 -11.80 10.82
C GLU A 165 3.62 -11.26 10.01
N VAL A 166 3.60 -9.95 9.83
CA VAL A 166 2.58 -9.20 9.10
C VAL A 166 3.27 -8.24 8.12
N PRO A 167 2.58 -7.82 7.05
CA PRO A 167 3.14 -6.83 6.13
C PRO A 167 3.61 -5.55 6.83
N GLN A 168 4.56 -4.85 6.22
CA GLN A 168 4.87 -3.46 6.53
C GLN A 168 3.88 -2.52 5.81
N PHE A 169 4.01 -1.21 6.01
CA PHE A 169 3.19 -0.23 5.30
C PHE A 169 3.95 1.01 4.81
N ALA A 170 3.44 1.58 3.72
CA ALA A 170 3.77 2.89 3.18
C ALA A 170 2.49 3.60 2.72
N PHE A 171 2.58 4.87 2.32
CA PHE A 171 1.45 5.64 1.80
C PHE A 171 1.64 5.96 0.33
N MET A 172 0.52 5.95 -0.40
CA MET A 172 0.40 6.52 -1.73
C MET A 172 -0.51 7.75 -1.68
N LEU A 173 0.05 8.90 -2.03
CA LEU A 173 -0.63 10.19 -2.05
C LEU A 173 -1.03 10.56 -3.49
N ASN A 174 -1.67 11.73 -3.66
CA ASN A 174 -2.15 12.19 -4.96
C ASN A 174 -1.10 12.03 -6.08
N PHE A 175 -1.56 11.65 -7.27
CA PHE A 175 -0.72 11.45 -8.47
C PHE A 175 -0.28 12.76 -9.16
N ASN A 176 -0.05 13.82 -8.40
CA ASN A 176 0.56 15.06 -8.85
C ASN A 176 1.07 15.90 -7.68
N ALA A 177 1.92 16.88 -8.00
CA ALA A 177 2.29 17.94 -7.08
C ALA A 177 1.09 18.85 -6.79
N SER A 178 0.69 18.93 -5.51
CA SER A 178 -0.43 19.77 -5.09
C SER A 178 -0.31 20.21 -3.63
N THR A 179 -1.05 21.27 -3.26
CA THR A 179 -1.15 21.69 -1.85
C THR A 179 -1.79 20.60 -0.97
N ASN A 180 -2.63 19.73 -1.54
CA ASN A 180 -3.22 18.59 -0.83
C ASN A 180 -2.17 17.52 -0.51
N THR A 181 -1.27 17.23 -1.44
CA THR A 181 -0.11 16.34 -1.20
C THR A 181 0.79 16.93 -0.10
N ALA A 182 1.06 18.25 -0.13
CA ALA A 182 1.83 18.91 0.92
C ALA A 182 1.14 18.84 2.30
N SER A 183 -0.18 19.05 2.36
CA SER A 183 -0.98 18.88 3.58
C SER A 183 -0.87 17.45 4.12
N SER A 184 -1.08 16.44 3.25
CA SER A 184 -0.99 15.01 3.62
C SER A 184 0.40 14.63 4.15
N LEU A 185 1.47 15.07 3.47
CA LEU A 185 2.85 14.86 3.90
C LEU A 185 3.09 15.46 5.29
N ALA A 186 2.62 16.68 5.53
CA ALA A 186 2.75 17.35 6.83
C ALA A 186 1.98 16.61 7.94
N GLN A 187 0.74 16.17 7.66
CA GLN A 187 -0.08 15.40 8.61
C GLN A 187 0.62 14.09 8.99
N LEU A 188 0.98 13.27 8.00
CA LEU A 188 1.67 11.99 8.23
C LEU A 188 3.00 12.20 8.95
N TYR A 189 3.79 13.19 8.53
CA TYR A 189 5.06 13.47 9.18
C TYR A 189 4.89 13.84 10.64
N ASN A 190 4.00 14.78 10.96
CA ASN A 190 3.84 15.29 12.31
C ASN A 190 3.20 14.28 13.27
N GLU A 191 2.26 13.46 12.79
CA GLU A 191 1.41 12.63 13.65
C GLU A 191 1.84 11.16 13.75
N LEU A 192 2.51 10.65 12.71
CA LEU A 192 2.91 9.24 12.58
C LEU A 192 4.44 9.10 12.61
N TYR A 193 5.13 9.73 11.66
CA TYR A 193 6.55 9.46 11.44
C TYR A 193 7.49 10.17 12.42
N LYS A 194 7.35 11.48 12.63
CA LYS A 194 8.20 12.26 13.54
C LYS A 194 8.12 11.75 14.99
N PRO A 195 6.94 11.39 15.54
CA PRO A 195 6.84 10.79 16.87
C PRO A 195 7.36 9.34 16.95
N GLY A 196 7.64 8.68 15.82
CA GLY A 196 8.10 7.29 15.81
C GLY A 196 6.99 6.25 16.02
N LYS A 197 5.72 6.59 15.78
CA LYS A 197 4.61 5.65 15.97
C LYS A 197 4.71 4.49 14.98
N TYR A 198 4.60 3.26 15.47
CA TYR A 198 4.61 2.03 14.67
C TYR A 198 5.86 1.85 13.80
N ARG A 199 7.02 2.33 14.27
CA ARG A 199 8.29 2.34 13.52
C ARG A 199 8.68 1.00 12.90
N GLU A 200 8.44 -0.10 13.62
CA GLU A 200 8.74 -1.46 13.15
C GLU A 200 7.87 -1.92 11.97
N SER A 201 6.72 -1.27 11.76
CA SER A 201 5.80 -1.55 10.66
C SER A 201 6.01 -0.66 9.45
N TRP A 202 6.92 0.32 9.49
CA TRP A 202 7.20 1.17 8.33
C TRP A 202 7.97 0.41 7.27
N PHE A 203 7.55 0.54 6.01
CA PHE A 203 8.34 0.05 4.89
C PHE A 203 9.51 1.01 4.62
N MET A 204 10.72 0.44 4.66
CA MET A 204 11.96 1.18 4.46
C MET A 204 12.51 0.91 3.07
N TRP A 205 12.82 1.96 2.32
CA TRP A 205 13.44 1.88 1.00
C TRP A 205 14.64 2.83 0.94
N GLU A 206 15.78 2.35 0.43
CA GLU A 206 17.05 3.11 0.40
C GLU A 206 17.45 3.69 1.78
N GLY A 207 17.11 2.97 2.85
CA GLY A 207 17.45 3.34 4.24
C GLY A 207 16.52 4.35 4.90
N LYS A 208 15.45 4.81 4.24
CA LYS A 208 14.45 5.74 4.80
C LYS A 208 13.02 5.20 4.62
N PRO A 209 12.02 5.71 5.37
CA PRO A 209 10.64 5.33 5.12
C PRO A 209 10.24 5.70 3.68
N ALA A 210 9.64 4.75 2.96
CA ALA A 210 9.19 4.96 1.60
C ALA A 210 7.84 5.69 1.57
N ILE A 211 7.64 6.55 0.57
CA ILE A 211 6.35 7.16 0.30
C ILE A 211 6.16 7.42 -1.20
N MET A 212 4.99 7.07 -1.72
CA MET A 212 4.60 7.42 -3.08
C MET A 212 3.95 8.80 -3.08
N ALA A 213 4.73 9.84 -3.33
CA ALA A 213 4.27 11.23 -3.31
C ALA A 213 5.21 12.12 -4.13
N TYR A 214 4.70 13.29 -4.52
CA TYR A 214 5.45 14.33 -5.24
C TYR A 214 6.10 15.30 -4.24
N PRO A 215 7.43 15.22 -3.99
CA PRO A 215 8.11 16.03 -2.96
C PRO A 215 8.06 17.55 -3.23
N GLU A 216 8.03 17.97 -4.49
CA GLU A 216 7.92 19.36 -4.91
C GLU A 216 6.61 20.04 -4.48
N SER A 217 5.61 19.24 -4.08
CA SER A 217 4.39 19.72 -3.43
C SER A 217 4.70 20.65 -2.26
N MET A 218 5.77 20.38 -1.51
CA MET A 218 6.19 21.14 -0.33
C MET A 218 6.69 22.55 -0.66
N ASP A 219 7.06 22.81 -1.93
CA ASP A 219 7.67 24.06 -2.36
C ASP A 219 6.65 25.03 -3.03
N LEU A 220 5.41 24.58 -3.25
CA LEU A 220 4.35 25.35 -3.91
C LEU A 220 3.98 26.62 -3.13
N ALA A 221 3.58 27.67 -3.86
CA ALA A 221 3.24 28.98 -3.28
C ALA A 221 2.03 28.96 -2.32
N GLY A 222 1.11 27.98 -2.48
CA GLY A 222 -0.08 27.83 -1.65
C GLY A 222 0.13 27.00 -0.37
N VAL A 223 1.34 26.52 -0.11
CA VAL A 223 1.64 25.74 1.10
C VAL A 223 1.69 26.68 2.32
N PRO A 224 0.96 26.37 3.41
CA PRO A 224 1.00 27.18 4.63
C PRO A 224 2.43 27.36 5.19
N PRO A 225 2.78 28.54 5.73
CA PRO A 225 4.14 28.83 6.20
C PRO A 225 4.70 27.80 7.20
N GLU A 226 3.86 27.26 8.09
CA GLU A 226 4.21 26.25 9.08
C GLU A 226 4.57 24.89 8.47
N THR A 227 3.92 24.53 7.35
CA THR A 227 4.26 23.34 6.57
C THR A 227 5.54 23.58 5.77
N LYS A 228 5.67 24.76 5.17
CA LYS A 228 6.86 25.16 4.40
C LYS A 228 8.12 25.21 5.27
N ALA A 229 7.99 25.63 6.53
CA ALA A 229 9.10 25.63 7.49
C ALA A 229 9.68 24.23 7.78
N LYS A 230 8.94 23.15 7.47
CA LYS A 230 9.36 21.75 7.63
C LYS A 230 9.67 21.07 6.29
N ALA A 231 9.63 21.80 5.17
CA ALA A 231 9.76 21.21 3.84
C ALA A 231 11.05 20.41 3.68
N ASP A 232 12.19 20.98 4.06
CA ASP A 232 13.48 20.30 3.91
C ASP A 232 13.63 19.11 4.88
N GLU A 233 13.07 19.22 6.10
CA GLU A 233 13.03 18.13 7.07
C GLU A 233 12.22 16.94 6.53
N ILE A 234 11.03 17.20 5.97
CA ILE A 234 10.14 16.20 5.38
C ILE A 234 10.76 15.59 4.13
N LYS A 235 11.28 16.42 3.21
CA LYS A 235 11.95 15.95 1.98
C LYS A 235 13.17 15.08 2.29
N ALA A 236 13.91 15.40 3.34
CA ALA A 236 15.06 14.59 3.76
C ALA A 236 14.66 13.31 4.50
N PHE A 237 13.49 13.26 5.13
CA PHE A 237 13.06 12.14 5.96
C PHE A 237 12.65 10.91 5.15
N PHE A 238 11.96 11.09 4.02
CA PHE A 238 11.46 9.99 3.20
C PHE A 238 12.35 9.65 2.01
N THR A 239 12.20 8.42 1.51
CA THR A 239 12.52 8.09 0.12
C THR A 239 11.26 8.27 -0.71
N PHE A 240 11.26 9.25 -1.61
CA PHE A 240 10.13 9.56 -2.48
C PHE A 240 10.19 8.73 -3.76
N ARG A 241 9.00 8.27 -4.19
CA ARG A 241 8.76 7.66 -5.50
C ARG A 241 7.43 8.18 -6.05
N PRO A 242 7.41 9.29 -6.80
CA PRO A 242 6.15 9.88 -7.25
C PRO A 242 5.34 8.89 -8.10
N GLY A 243 4.02 8.87 -7.92
CA GLY A 243 3.16 7.87 -8.55
C GLY A 243 2.75 8.23 -9.97
N GLN A 244 2.91 7.32 -10.94
CA GLN A 244 2.24 7.42 -12.24
C GLN A 244 0.78 6.99 -12.11
N SER A 245 -0.17 7.84 -12.53
CA SER A 245 -1.61 7.53 -12.45
C SER A 245 -2.13 6.65 -13.58
N THR A 246 -1.50 6.69 -14.75
CA THR A 246 -2.04 6.03 -15.95
C THR A 246 -1.68 4.55 -16.02
N TYR A 247 -2.52 3.80 -16.72
CA TYR A 247 -2.41 2.34 -16.91
C TYR A 247 -1.70 1.94 -18.21
N ASP A 248 -1.33 2.90 -19.07
CA ASP A 248 -0.91 2.64 -20.46
C ASP A 248 0.34 3.42 -20.92
N THR A 249 0.86 4.33 -20.09
CA THR A 249 1.92 5.26 -20.53
C THR A 249 3.30 4.98 -19.90
N GLY A 250 3.41 4.08 -18.92
CA GLY A 250 4.68 3.86 -18.19
C GLY A 250 5.17 5.09 -17.39
N PRO A 251 6.43 5.09 -16.88
CA PRO A 251 7.00 6.21 -16.14
C PRO A 251 7.18 7.47 -17.02
N ARG A 252 6.94 8.65 -16.44
CA ARG A 252 7.16 9.97 -17.10
C ARG A 252 8.35 10.74 -16.54
N GLN A 253 8.96 10.21 -15.48
CA GLN A 253 10.20 10.68 -14.87
C GLN A 253 10.90 9.46 -14.25
N ASP A 254 12.21 9.59 -14.03
CA ASP A 254 13.10 8.45 -13.77
C ASP A 254 12.87 7.78 -12.39
N ASP A 255 12.24 8.48 -11.45
CA ASP A 255 11.95 8.02 -10.10
C ASP A 255 10.47 7.64 -9.88
N HIS A 256 9.68 7.54 -10.95
CA HIS A 256 8.28 7.14 -10.84
C HIS A 256 8.14 5.70 -10.36
N TRP A 257 7.07 5.44 -9.60
CA TRP A 257 6.48 4.12 -9.42
C TRP A 257 5.07 4.07 -10.03
N GLY A 258 4.68 2.90 -10.55
CA GLY A 258 3.32 2.62 -11.01
C GLY A 258 2.52 1.95 -9.91
N TRP A 259 1.22 2.27 -9.83
CA TRP A 259 0.29 1.62 -8.89
C TRP A 259 -0.46 0.43 -9.52
N SER A 260 -0.72 0.51 -10.82
CA SER A 260 -1.40 -0.52 -11.62
C SER A 260 -1.16 -0.23 -13.10
N GLU A 261 -1.09 -1.27 -13.93
CA GLU A 261 -0.86 -1.11 -15.37
C GLU A 261 -1.43 -2.26 -16.20
N ASN A 262 -1.79 -1.96 -17.45
CA ASN A 262 -2.21 -2.95 -18.43
C ASN A 262 -1.01 -3.75 -18.95
N TYR A 263 -1.26 -4.99 -19.37
CA TYR A 263 -0.25 -5.78 -20.07
C TYR A 263 -0.04 -5.28 -21.51
N PRO A 264 1.20 -5.24 -22.04
CA PRO A 264 2.47 -5.52 -21.35
C PRO A 264 2.88 -4.38 -20.41
N GLN A 265 3.37 -4.73 -19.22
CA GLN A 265 3.76 -3.75 -18.20
C GLN A 265 5.11 -3.11 -18.50
N HIS A 266 5.24 -1.85 -18.09
CA HIS A 266 6.50 -1.13 -18.11
C HIS A 266 7.31 -1.41 -16.84
N GLY A 267 8.63 -1.28 -16.97
CA GLY A 267 9.52 -1.23 -15.84
C GLY A 267 9.67 0.20 -15.31
N TYR A 268 9.62 0.35 -13.99
CA TYR A 268 9.72 1.63 -13.29
C TYR A 268 11.05 1.73 -12.54
N VAL A 269 11.69 2.90 -12.64
CA VAL A 269 13.06 3.19 -12.16
C VAL A 269 14.07 2.19 -12.69
N GLN A 270 14.70 2.51 -13.83
CA GLN A 270 15.72 1.66 -14.43
C GLN A 270 16.99 1.66 -13.58
N LYS A 271 17.51 0.49 -13.22
CA LYS A 271 18.73 0.35 -12.44
C LYS A 271 19.96 0.39 -13.33
N GLU A 272 21.05 0.99 -12.85
CA GLU A 272 22.34 1.00 -13.55
C GLU A 272 22.86 -0.43 -13.85
N SER A 273 22.58 -1.38 -12.94
CA SER A 273 22.91 -2.79 -13.10
C SER A 273 22.09 -3.52 -14.18
N GLY A 274 21.14 -2.83 -14.83
CA GLY A 274 20.09 -3.41 -15.64
C GLY A 274 18.86 -3.82 -14.83
N GLY A 275 17.72 -3.93 -15.51
CA GLY A 275 16.42 -4.18 -14.90
C GLY A 275 15.78 -2.94 -14.28
N TYR A 276 14.74 -3.18 -13.49
CA TYR A 276 13.88 -2.14 -12.93
C TYR A 276 13.69 -2.32 -11.42
N GLU A 277 13.35 -1.24 -10.74
CA GLU A 277 13.00 -1.25 -9.32
C GLU A 277 11.63 -1.84 -9.08
N LEU A 278 10.67 -1.44 -9.91
CA LEU A 278 9.27 -1.83 -9.77
C LEU A 278 8.69 -2.25 -11.13
N MET A 279 7.77 -3.21 -11.06
CA MET A 279 6.89 -3.60 -12.15
C MET A 279 5.49 -3.71 -11.55
N PRO A 280 4.52 -2.88 -11.96
CA PRO A 280 3.16 -2.96 -11.44
C PRO A 280 2.45 -4.21 -11.96
N VAL A 281 1.45 -4.70 -11.25
CA VAL A 281 0.59 -5.80 -11.69
C VAL A 281 -0.86 -5.44 -11.35
N ALA A 282 -1.77 -5.64 -12.31
CA ALA A 282 -3.20 -5.43 -12.13
C ALA A 282 -3.93 -6.78 -12.11
N ILE A 283 -4.79 -7.00 -11.12
CA ILE A 283 -5.59 -8.24 -10.99
C ILE A 283 -6.85 -8.24 -11.88
N ALA A 284 -7.26 -7.06 -12.35
CA ALA A 284 -8.39 -6.87 -13.25
C ALA A 284 -8.09 -5.73 -14.23
N GLN A 285 -8.72 -5.77 -15.41
CA GLN A 285 -8.63 -4.69 -16.38
C GLN A 285 -9.48 -3.51 -15.88
N ASN A 286 -8.88 -2.65 -15.05
CA ASN A 286 -9.53 -1.46 -14.47
C ASN A 286 -9.68 -0.31 -15.48
N TRP A 287 -9.17 -0.50 -16.71
CA TRP A 287 -9.17 0.50 -17.77
C TRP A 287 -9.21 -0.18 -19.15
N SER A 288 -10.16 0.24 -19.99
CA SER A 288 -10.42 -0.25 -21.35
C SER A 288 -10.69 0.90 -22.31
#